data_AF-A0A924IMM0-F1
#
_entry.id   AF-A0A924IMM0-F1
#
_cell.length_a   1.000
_cell.length_b   1.000
_cell.length_c   1.000
_cell.angle_alpha   90.00
_cell.angle_beta   90.00
_cell.angle_gamma   90.00
#
_symmetry.space_group_name_H-M   'P 1'
#
loop_
_entity.id
_entity.type
_entity.pdbx_description
1 polymer ?
#
loop_
_entity_poly.entity_id
_entity_poly.type
_entity_poly.pdbx_seq_one_letter_code
_entity_poly.pdbx_strand_id
1 'polypeptide(L)'
;MHDRKTLITCAVTGNLTKPEQTPYLPISPEQIADECLAAAEAGAAAVHIHVRDPQTGRPSMEVELYRDVVSRIRQRNKALIINLTTGPGGRFVPSEDDPKIHAAGTTLVPPEKRVEHIALIRPDVCSLDLNT
;
A
#
# COMPACT_ATOMS: atom_id res chain seq x y z
N MET A 1 3.49 -28.97 -19.31
CA MET A 1 2.73 -27.76 -18.94
C MET A 1 2.48 -27.81 -17.45
N HIS A 2 2.73 -26.72 -16.71
CA HIS A 2 2.38 -26.68 -15.29
C HIS A 2 0.85 -26.60 -15.17
N ASP A 3 0.23 -27.67 -14.67
CA ASP A 3 -1.23 -27.83 -14.56
C ASP A 3 -1.84 -26.97 -13.44
N ARG A 4 -0.99 -26.32 -12.63
CA ARG A 4 -1.41 -25.46 -11.52
C ARG A 4 -1.36 -23.99 -11.92
N LYS A 5 -2.52 -23.34 -11.99
CA LYS A 5 -2.61 -21.87 -12.11
C LYS A 5 -1.94 -21.25 -10.88
N THR A 6 -0.97 -20.37 -11.11
CA THR A 6 -0.26 -19.65 -10.04
C THR A 6 -0.77 -18.22 -9.96
N LEU A 7 -1.15 -17.79 -8.76
CA LEU A 7 -1.62 -16.42 -8.52
C LEU A 7 -0.39 -15.55 -8.20
N ILE A 8 -0.14 -14.56 -9.04
CA ILE A 8 0.98 -13.61 -8.88
C ILE A 8 0.41 -12.28 -8.42
N THR A 9 0.96 -11.74 -7.33
CA THR A 9 0.66 -10.39 -6.82
C THR A 9 1.86 -9.49 -7.05
N CYS A 10 1.66 -8.31 -7.63
CA CYS A 10 2.70 -7.29 -7.77
C CYS A 10 2.55 -6.19 -6.71
N ALA A 11 3.57 -5.97 -5.88
CA ALA A 11 3.62 -4.86 -4.93
C ALA A 11 4.32 -3.66 -5.59
N VAL A 12 3.54 -2.67 -6.00
CA VAL A 12 3.99 -1.68 -7.01
C VAL A 12 4.84 -0.53 -6.45
N THR A 13 4.78 -0.26 -5.14
CA THR A 13 5.50 0.89 -4.54
C THR A 13 6.04 0.62 -3.14
N GLY A 14 5.24 0.02 -2.26
CA GLY A 14 5.61 -0.18 -0.85
C GLY A 14 5.82 1.12 -0.06
N ASN A 15 6.46 1.01 1.11
CA ASN A 15 6.78 2.16 1.98
C ASN A 15 8.26 2.26 2.37
N LEU A 16 9.11 1.32 1.94
CA LEU A 16 10.53 1.26 2.31
C LEU A 16 11.42 1.98 1.31
N THR A 17 11.22 1.74 0.01
CA THR A 17 11.98 2.39 -1.06
C THR A 17 11.73 3.89 -1.03
N LYS A 18 12.80 4.68 -1.14
CA LYS A 18 12.78 6.14 -1.16
C LYS A 18 12.97 6.68 -2.57
N PRO A 19 12.43 7.88 -2.90
CA PRO A 19 12.55 8.46 -4.24
C PRO A 19 14.00 8.62 -4.73
N GLU A 20 14.94 8.86 -3.83
CA GLU A 20 16.35 9.07 -4.19
C GLU A 20 17.04 7.76 -4.62
N GLN A 21 16.44 6.60 -4.37
CA GLN A 21 17.02 5.29 -4.70
C GLN A 21 16.72 4.87 -6.14
N THR A 22 15.64 5.37 -6.74
CA THR A 22 15.26 5.06 -8.13
C THR A 22 14.26 6.08 -8.67
N PRO A 23 14.44 6.56 -9.92
CA PRO A 23 13.48 7.45 -10.56
C PRO A 23 12.17 6.74 -10.96
N TYR A 24 12.13 5.40 -10.88
CA TYR A 24 10.98 4.59 -11.28
C TYR A 24 10.03 4.28 -10.12
N LEU A 25 10.24 4.85 -8.94
CA LEU A 25 9.32 4.65 -7.81
C LEU A 25 8.00 5.41 -8.08
N PRO A 26 6.86 4.73 -8.22
CA PRO A 26 5.58 5.43 -8.40
C PRO A 26 5.17 6.10 -7.09
N ILE A 27 4.89 7.40 -7.16
CA ILE A 27 4.61 8.26 -6.01
C ILE A 27 3.17 8.79 -6.04
N SER A 28 2.75 9.37 -7.17
CA SER A 28 1.39 9.93 -7.29
C SER A 28 0.34 8.83 -7.43
N PRO A 29 -0.94 9.09 -7.08
CA PRO A 29 -2.02 8.14 -7.32
C PRO A 29 -2.13 7.67 -8.78
N GLU A 30 -1.86 8.56 -9.73
CA GLU A 30 -1.84 8.25 -11.16
C GLU A 30 -0.72 7.26 -11.49
N GLN A 31 0.52 7.55 -11.09
CA GLN A 31 1.65 6.65 -11.30
C GLN A 31 1.44 5.28 -10.66
N ILE A 32 0.91 5.24 -9.44
CA ILE A 32 0.63 3.99 -8.73
C ILE A 32 -0.45 3.18 -9.46
N ALA A 33 -1.51 3.83 -9.94
CA ALA A 33 -2.57 3.17 -10.70
C ALA A 33 -2.07 2.66 -12.06
N ASP A 34 -1.27 3.44 -12.76
CA ASP A 34 -0.68 3.06 -14.06
C ASP A 34 0.23 1.84 -13.90
N GLU A 35 1.10 1.82 -12.88
CA GLU A 35 1.95 0.65 -12.60
C GLU A 35 1.13 -0.58 -12.16
N CYS A 36 0.00 -0.40 -11.46
CA CYS A 36 -0.91 -1.51 -11.16
C CYS A 36 -1.51 -2.10 -12.43
N LEU A 37 -1.92 -1.25 -13.38
CA LEU A 37 -2.49 -1.69 -14.66
C LEU A 37 -1.43 -2.34 -15.54
N ALA A 38 -0.22 -1.77 -15.61
CA ALA A 38 0.91 -2.36 -16.34
C ALA A 38 1.30 -3.73 -15.76
N ALA A 39 1.30 -3.89 -14.44
CA ALA A 39 1.52 -5.18 -13.80
C ALA A 39 0.45 -6.21 -14.19
N ALA A 40 -0.81 -5.78 -14.29
CA ALA A 40 -1.91 -6.64 -14.73
C ALA A 40 -1.77 -7.05 -16.21
N GLU A 41 -1.39 -6.11 -17.09
CA GLU A 41 -1.09 -6.37 -18.50
C GLU A 41 0.09 -7.36 -18.67
N ALA A 42 1.08 -7.28 -17.78
CA ALA A 42 2.20 -8.21 -17.71
C ALA A 42 1.83 -9.59 -17.12
N GLY A 43 0.60 -9.77 -16.61
CA GLY A 43 0.06 -11.05 -16.14
C GLY A 43 -0.12 -11.18 -14.62
N ALA A 44 0.03 -10.11 -13.84
CA ALA A 44 -0.33 -10.14 -12.42
C ALA A 44 -1.84 -10.32 -12.24
N ALA A 45 -2.22 -11.26 -11.38
CA ALA A 45 -3.62 -11.50 -11.03
C ALA A 45 -4.12 -10.52 -9.94
N ALA A 46 -3.20 -10.00 -9.13
CA ALA A 46 -3.48 -9.06 -8.06
C ALA A 46 -2.39 -8.00 -7.93
N VAL A 47 -2.72 -6.88 -7.29
CA VAL A 47 -1.76 -5.81 -6.94
C VAL A 47 -1.85 -5.49 -5.46
N HIS A 48 -0.70 -5.25 -4.84
CA HIS A 48 -0.59 -4.79 -3.45
C HIS A 48 -0.21 -3.31 -3.42
N ILE A 49 -1.03 -2.50 -2.74
CA ILE A 49 -1.00 -1.05 -2.87
C ILE A 49 -0.70 -0.39 -1.52
N HIS A 50 0.31 0.46 -1.54
CA HIS A 50 0.53 1.55 -0.60
C HIS A 50 0.31 2.86 -1.33
N VAL A 51 0.07 3.95 -0.60
CA VAL A 51 0.08 5.31 -1.15
C VAL A 51 1.18 6.15 -0.51
N ARG A 52 1.57 7.19 -1.23
CA ARG A 52 2.63 8.12 -0.83
C ARG A 52 2.12 9.55 -0.95
N ASP A 53 2.66 10.42 -0.13
CA ASP A 53 2.47 11.85 -0.26
C ASP A 53 3.00 12.30 -1.65
N PRO A 54 2.16 12.90 -2.52
CA PRO A 54 2.57 13.22 -3.89
C PRO A 54 3.65 14.30 -4.00
N GLN A 55 3.85 15.11 -2.96
CA GLN A 55 4.83 16.19 -2.95
C GLN A 55 6.20 15.70 -2.48
N THR A 56 6.23 14.75 -1.54
CA THR A 56 7.45 14.33 -0.84
C THR A 56 7.87 12.89 -1.14
N GLY A 57 6.98 12.05 -1.69
CA GLY A 57 7.22 10.62 -1.91
C GLY A 57 7.25 9.78 -0.62
N ARG A 58 7.00 10.39 0.54
CA ARG A 58 6.95 9.69 1.83
C ARG A 58 5.71 8.81 1.92
N PRO A 59 5.75 7.70 2.67
CA PRO A 59 4.56 6.87 2.89
C PRO A 59 3.40 7.68 3.48
N SER A 60 2.18 7.38 3.06
CA SER A 60 0.97 8.07 3.49
C SER A 60 -0.15 7.11 3.89
N MET A 61 -1.04 7.59 4.77
CA MET A 61 -2.28 6.91 5.18
C MET A 61 -3.53 7.67 4.72
N GLU A 62 -3.38 8.71 3.89
CA GLU A 62 -4.50 9.54 3.45
C GLU A 62 -5.50 8.73 2.62
N VAL A 63 -6.74 8.63 3.13
CA VAL A 63 -7.82 7.82 2.53
C VAL A 63 -8.08 8.22 1.09
N GLU A 64 -8.06 9.53 0.79
CA GLU A 64 -8.37 10.03 -0.54
C GLU A 64 -7.31 9.65 -1.58
N LEU A 65 -6.05 9.45 -1.17
CA LEU A 65 -5.02 8.93 -2.08
C LEU A 65 -5.31 7.46 -2.44
N TYR A 66 -5.72 6.64 -1.47
CA TYR A 66 -6.15 5.26 -1.75
C TYR A 66 -7.38 5.25 -2.66
N ARG A 67 -8.36 6.11 -2.38
CA ARG A 67 -9.60 6.22 -3.17
C ARG A 67 -9.30 6.58 -4.62
N ASP A 68 -8.40 7.53 -4.85
CA ASP A 68 -8.01 7.95 -6.20
C ASP A 68 -7.35 6.78 -6.97
N VAL A 69 -6.36 6.11 -6.38
CA VAL A 69 -5.71 4.93 -6.99
C VAL A 69 -6.74 3.86 -7.36
N VAL A 70 -7.61 3.48 -6.42
CA VAL A 70 -8.62 2.43 -6.66
C VAL A 70 -9.62 2.85 -7.73
N SER A 71 -10.07 4.10 -7.73
CA SER A 71 -10.96 4.64 -8.75
C SER A 71 -10.36 4.54 -10.14
N ARG A 72 -9.10 4.98 -10.31
CA ARG A 72 -8.37 4.92 -11.60
C ARG A 72 -8.22 3.49 -12.12
N ILE A 73 -7.82 2.57 -11.24
CA ILE A 73 -7.72 1.15 -11.61
C ILE A 73 -9.09 0.62 -12.04
N ARG A 74 -10.15 0.87 -11.27
CA ARG A 74 -11.50 0.34 -11.55
C ARG A 74 -12.16 0.91 -12.79
N GLN A 75 -11.78 2.12 -13.22
CA GLN A 75 -12.21 2.68 -14.50
C GLN A 75 -11.65 1.91 -15.71
N ARG A 76 -10.49 1.26 -15.55
CA ARG A 76 -9.76 0.60 -16.66
C ARG A 76 -9.78 -0.92 -16.56
N ASN A 77 -9.72 -1.48 -15.36
CA ASN A 77 -9.72 -2.92 -15.11
C ASN A 77 -10.57 -3.26 -13.86
N LYS A 78 -11.78 -3.77 -14.11
CA LYS A 78 -12.71 -4.21 -13.06
C LYS A 78 -12.37 -5.57 -12.46
N ALA A 79 -11.55 -6.38 -13.14
CA ALA A 79 -11.25 -7.76 -12.76
C ALA A 79 -9.96 -7.90 -11.94
N LEU A 80 -9.06 -6.91 -12.00
CA LEU A 80 -7.80 -6.94 -11.24
C LEU A 80 -8.08 -6.97 -9.73
N ILE A 81 -7.51 -7.95 -9.02
CA ILE A 81 -7.67 -8.06 -7.58
C ILE A 81 -6.81 -6.97 -6.90
N ILE A 82 -7.45 -6.13 -6.09
CA ILE A 82 -6.82 -5.04 -5.36
C ILE A 82 -6.64 -5.46 -3.90
N ASN A 83 -5.38 -5.48 -3.46
CA ASN A 83 -4.97 -5.66 -2.07
C ASN A 83 -4.48 -4.33 -1.50
N LEU A 84 -5.23 -3.73 -0.56
CA LEU A 84 -4.78 -2.52 0.14
C LEU A 84 -4.05 -2.88 1.44
N THR A 85 -2.92 -2.24 1.69
CA THR A 85 -2.18 -2.43 2.95
C THR A 85 -2.95 -1.95 4.17
N THR A 86 -2.82 -2.63 5.32
CA THR A 86 -3.17 -2.08 6.66
C THR A 86 -1.96 -2.04 7.61
N GLY A 87 -0.75 -2.18 7.06
CA GLY A 87 0.52 -2.16 7.81
C GLY A 87 0.87 -0.79 8.40
N PRO A 88 0.71 0.33 7.67
CA PRO A 88 0.94 1.67 8.21
C PRO A 88 0.15 1.94 9.49
N GLY A 89 0.73 2.73 10.38
CA GLY A 89 0.11 3.05 11.66
C GLY A 89 0.29 1.99 12.74
N GLY A 90 1.05 0.91 12.49
CA GLY A 90 1.29 -0.18 13.44
C GLY A 90 2.65 -0.19 14.13
N ARG A 91 3.55 0.76 13.82
CA ARG A 91 4.94 0.71 14.29
C ARG A 91 5.12 1.44 15.61
N PHE A 92 5.53 0.73 16.65
CA PHE A 92 6.08 1.31 17.88
C PHE A 92 7.61 1.26 17.82
N VAL A 93 8.25 2.39 18.12
CA VAL A 93 9.71 2.46 18.28
C VAL A 93 9.95 2.85 19.75
N PRO A 94 10.52 1.97 20.58
CA PRO A 94 10.83 2.31 21.97
C PRO A 94 11.86 3.43 22.05
N SER A 95 11.77 4.28 23.07
CA SER A 95 12.84 5.20 23.44
C SER A 95 14.10 4.42 23.84
N GLU A 96 15.27 5.01 23.59
CA GLU A 96 16.56 4.41 23.99
C GLU A 96 16.69 4.33 25.52
N ASP A 97 16.16 5.34 26.24
CA ASP A 97 16.28 5.44 27.69
C ASP A 97 15.18 4.70 28.46
N ASP A 98 13.97 4.58 27.88
CA ASP A 98 12.83 3.87 28.47
C ASP A 98 11.99 3.15 27.41
N PRO A 99 12.04 1.81 27.32
CA PRO A 99 11.33 1.05 26.30
C PRO A 99 9.79 1.10 26.43
N LYS A 100 9.25 1.65 27.53
CA LYS A 100 7.80 1.83 27.72
C LYS A 100 7.26 3.09 27.03
N ILE A 101 8.13 3.99 26.59
CA ILE A 101 7.76 5.26 25.97
C ILE A 101 8.17 5.23 24.50
N HIS A 102 7.39 5.90 23.65
CA HIS A 102 7.64 5.98 22.22
C HIS A 102 8.76 6.97 21.87
N ALA A 103 9.57 6.63 20.87
CA ALA A 103 10.49 7.53 20.19
C ALA A 103 9.86 8.17 18.95
N ALA A 104 10.55 9.15 18.36
CA ALA A 104 10.11 9.92 17.18
C ALA A 104 9.81 9.08 15.92
N GLY A 105 10.27 7.82 15.85
CA GLY A 105 9.96 6.89 14.76
C GLY A 105 8.65 6.12 14.91
N THR A 106 7.92 6.32 16.00
CA THR A 106 6.64 5.66 16.26
C THR A 106 5.55 6.23 15.36
N THR A 107 4.80 5.33 14.72
CA THR A 107 3.61 5.68 13.93
C THR A 107 2.36 5.01 14.47
N LEU A 108 2.43 4.35 15.62
CA LEU A 108 1.33 3.59 16.21
C LEU A 108 0.08 4.47 16.42
N VAL A 109 -1.03 4.09 15.79
CA VAL A 109 -2.35 4.70 15.94
C VAL A 109 -3.40 3.64 16.28
N PRO A 110 -4.61 4.01 16.74
CA PRO A 110 -5.68 3.06 17.02
C PRO A 110 -6.01 2.18 15.79
N PRO A 111 -6.38 0.90 16.00
CA PRO A 111 -6.71 -0.03 14.91
C PRO A 111 -7.75 0.51 13.93
N GLU A 112 -8.76 1.25 14.41
CA GLU A 112 -9.83 1.83 13.59
C GLU A 112 -9.28 2.81 12.56
N LYS A 113 -8.27 3.61 12.94
CA LYS A 113 -7.60 4.54 12.03
C LYS A 113 -6.78 3.80 10.97
N ARG A 114 -6.19 2.64 11.32
CA ARG A 114 -5.39 1.81 10.40
C ARG A 114 -6.22 1.14 9.31
N VAL A 115 -7.53 0.98 9.51
CA VAL A 115 -8.43 0.28 8.59
C VAL A 115 -9.53 1.19 8.02
N GLU A 116 -9.46 2.50 8.28
CA GLU A 116 -10.46 3.47 7.83
C GLU A 116 -10.66 3.42 6.30
N HIS A 117 -9.57 3.37 5.54
CA HIS A 117 -9.62 3.25 4.08
C HIS A 117 -10.22 1.91 3.63
N ILE A 118 -10.04 0.82 4.39
CA ILE A 118 -10.67 -0.47 4.09
C ILE A 118 -12.19 -0.38 4.26
N ALA A 119 -12.66 0.20 5.37
CA ALA A 119 -14.08 0.36 5.64
C ALA A 119 -14.78 1.23 4.58
N LEU A 120 -14.11 2.29 4.12
CA LEU A 120 -14.67 3.24 3.16
C LEU A 120 -14.57 2.79 1.70
N ILE A 121 -13.45 2.17 1.30
CA ILE A 121 -13.16 1.82 -0.10
C ILE A 121 -13.64 0.40 -0.43
N ARG A 122 -13.61 -0.51 0.55
CA ARG A 122 -13.99 -1.93 0.39
C ARG A 122 -13.25 -2.60 -0.79
N PRO A 123 -11.90 -2.73 -0.71
CA PRO A 123 -11.13 -3.47 -1.72
C PRO A 123 -11.46 -4.96 -1.70
N ASP A 124 -10.97 -5.72 -2.69
CA ASP A 124 -11.23 -7.16 -2.75
C ASP A 124 -10.59 -7.90 -1.57
N VAL A 125 -9.37 -7.50 -1.21
CA VAL A 125 -8.63 -8.01 -0.05
C VAL A 125 -7.81 -6.90 0.61
N CYS A 126 -7.29 -7.16 1.81
CA CYS A 126 -6.32 -6.30 2.48
C CYS A 126 -5.26 -7.13 3.20
N SER A 127 -4.06 -6.57 3.40
CA SER A 127 -2.96 -7.26 4.08
C SER A 127 -3.01 -6.99 5.58
N LEU A 128 -2.94 -8.03 6.41
CA LEU A 128 -2.81 -7.92 7.86
C LEU A 128 -1.48 -8.52 8.31
N ASP A 129 -0.63 -7.71 8.93
CA ASP A 129 0.62 -8.15 9.52
C ASP A 129 0.33 -8.77 10.91
N LEU A 130 0.63 -10.06 11.08
CA LEU A 130 0.43 -10.81 12.33
C LEU A 130 1.73 -10.89 13.14
N ASN A 131 2.29 -9.73 13.49
CA ASN A 131 3.51 -9.60 14.28
C ASN A 131 3.47 -8.34 15.17
N THR A 132 4.41 -8.27 16.11
CA THR A 132 4.65 -7.14 17.02
C THR A 132 6.10 -6.70 16.95
#